data_AF-A0A7X9CG14-F1
#
_entry.id   AF-A0A7X9CG14-F1
#
_cell.length_a   1.000
_cell.length_b   1.000
_cell.length_c   1.000
_cell.angle_alpha   90.00
_cell.angle_beta   90.00
_cell.angle_gamma   90.00
#
_symmetry.space_group_name_H-M   'P 1'
#
loop_
_entity.id
_entity.type
_entity.pdbx_description
1 polymer ?
#
loop_
_entity_poly.entity_id
_entity_poly.type
_entity_poly.pdbx_seq_one_letter_code
_entity_poly.pdbx_strand_id
1 'polypeptide(L)'
;MRRKLALLLSLVLLLSVFTACGKKEPAVVEDDGPEVVDDEPVEDGPEKPTEPMGELIIGNTTELSGDWPPYWQNNASDKAIWDFISGQGTVDMTFEGEYLVNDTTVDNFESEENEDGSKTYTWTIKDGLVYDDGSPITAKDYVASVLLWSSPVLSEMSGKPSYGLRYVGYKAFTNGESEVFPGVRLLDDNTFSLTVDPEYVPYFYELANVAVGPTKWTFYVGEEVDIADDGEGAYFTGGFNKENWKDYEAKLNEARRAIPRPSSGPYVLESYDNASKTAVLKVNPNYPGDYTGQKPLIETVIYRKVTQETALDELSTGGVDLLAQMASGDEINAGLDLVEKGGFAFTEYPRAGYGKLMFQCDFGPTQFLEVRQAIAHLLDRNDFAKAFTGGFGTVVNGPYGE
;
A
#
# COMPACT_ATOMS: atom_id res chain seq x y z
N MET A 1 9.37 21.38 -53.94
CA MET A 1 10.07 21.13 -52.66
C MET A 1 9.53 19.94 -51.87
N ARG A 2 8.21 19.69 -51.79
CA ARG A 2 7.64 18.59 -50.97
C ARG A 2 7.92 17.14 -51.46
N ARG A 3 8.15 16.90 -52.76
CA ARG A 3 8.49 15.54 -53.27
C ARG A 3 9.98 15.15 -53.14
N LYS A 4 10.89 16.12 -52.97
CA LYS A 4 12.33 15.83 -52.77
C LYS A 4 12.70 15.59 -51.31
N LEU A 5 11.92 16.11 -50.35
CA LEU A 5 12.10 15.82 -48.92
C LEU A 5 11.64 14.40 -48.53
N ALA A 6 10.57 13.89 -49.14
CA ALA A 6 10.06 12.53 -48.88
C ALA A 6 11.03 11.43 -49.39
N LEU A 7 11.76 11.71 -50.48
CA LEU A 7 12.80 10.84 -51.02
C LEU A 7 14.10 10.87 -50.19
N LEU A 8 14.37 11.97 -49.48
CA LEU A 8 15.54 12.06 -48.59
C LEU A 8 15.28 11.36 -47.24
N LEU A 9 14.06 11.47 -46.69
CA LEU A 9 13.68 10.76 -45.46
C LEU A 9 13.62 9.23 -45.65
N SER A 10 13.15 8.77 -46.81
CA SER A 10 13.12 7.33 -47.14
C SER A 10 14.52 6.76 -47.40
N LEU A 11 15.48 7.57 -47.86
CA LEU A 11 16.87 7.13 -48.04
C LEU A 11 17.64 7.04 -46.71
N VAL A 12 17.32 7.89 -45.72
CA VAL A 12 17.95 7.87 -44.39
C VAL A 12 17.42 6.71 -43.53
N LEU A 13 16.15 6.32 -43.70
CA LEU A 13 15.56 5.13 -43.04
C LEU A 13 16.03 3.79 -43.63
N LEU A 14 16.58 3.77 -44.85
CA LEU A 14 17.13 2.57 -45.49
C LEU A 14 18.63 2.37 -45.23
N LEU A 15 19.31 3.34 -44.61
CA LEU A 15 20.76 3.30 -44.33
C LEU A 15 21.11 2.95 -42.87
N SER A 16 20.13 2.72 -42.00
CA SER A 16 20.33 2.26 -40.61
C SER A 16 20.16 0.75 -40.41
N VAL A 17 19.93 -0.03 -41.48
CA VAL A 17 19.73 -1.49 -41.40
C VAL A 17 20.86 -2.24 -42.09
N PHE A 18 22.11 -2.02 -41.69
CA PHE A 18 23.21 -2.94 -42.01
C PHE A 18 24.37 -2.79 -41.01
N THR A 19 24.24 -3.42 -39.84
CA THR A 19 25.35 -4.12 -39.14
C THR A 19 24.79 -4.89 -37.96
N ALA A 20 24.49 -6.18 -38.17
CA ALA A 20 24.58 -7.26 -37.17
C ALA A 20 24.08 -8.58 -37.78
N CYS A 21 24.85 -9.15 -38.73
CA CYS A 21 24.75 -10.58 -38.98
C CYS A 21 25.64 -11.28 -37.95
N GLY A 22 25.00 -11.83 -36.92
CA GLY A 22 25.56 -12.81 -36.00
C GLY A 22 24.44 -13.77 -35.59
N LYS A 23 24.09 -14.69 -36.49
CA LYS A 23 23.08 -15.73 -36.25
C LYS A 23 23.60 -16.67 -35.16
N LYS A 24 22.97 -16.67 -33.99
CA LYS A 24 22.83 -17.87 -33.14
C LYS A 24 21.36 -18.22 -33.13
N GLU A 25 21.06 -19.49 -33.42
CA GLU A 25 19.70 -20.03 -33.36
C GLU A 25 19.15 -19.93 -31.92
N PRO A 26 17.85 -19.68 -31.75
CA PRO A 26 17.24 -19.72 -30.43
C PRO A 26 17.22 -21.17 -29.94
N ALA A 27 17.76 -21.40 -28.75
CA ALA A 27 17.55 -22.65 -28.04
C ALA A 27 16.06 -22.75 -27.67
N VAL A 28 15.47 -23.91 -27.96
CA VAL A 28 14.17 -24.30 -27.42
C VAL A 28 14.41 -24.52 -25.93
N VAL A 29 13.81 -23.68 -25.09
CA VAL A 29 13.70 -23.95 -23.66
C VAL A 29 12.44 -24.80 -23.51
N GLU A 30 12.62 -26.06 -23.12
CA GLU A 30 11.50 -26.89 -22.68
C GLU A 30 10.94 -26.29 -21.39
N ASP A 31 9.62 -26.12 -21.37
CA ASP A 31 8.81 -25.69 -20.24
C ASP A 31 8.75 -26.84 -19.23
N ASP A 32 9.78 -26.94 -18.40
CA ASP A 32 9.68 -27.60 -17.11
C ASP A 32 9.22 -26.52 -16.12
N GLY A 33 8.00 -26.68 -15.59
CA GLY A 33 7.41 -25.76 -14.61
C GLY A 33 8.30 -25.54 -13.39
N PRO A 34 7.98 -24.56 -12.53
CA PRO A 34 8.88 -24.15 -11.45
C PRO A 34 9.21 -25.34 -10.56
N GLU A 35 10.50 -25.72 -10.51
CA GLU A 35 11.02 -26.46 -9.37
C GLU A 35 10.83 -25.57 -8.16
N VAL A 36 9.92 -25.98 -7.28
CA VAL A 36 9.89 -25.50 -5.90
C VAL A 36 11.26 -25.83 -5.34
N VAL A 37 12.09 -24.81 -5.17
CA VAL A 37 13.26 -24.94 -4.31
C VAL A 37 12.68 -25.13 -2.92
N ASP A 38 12.60 -26.39 -2.49
CA ASP A 38 12.48 -26.69 -1.07
C ASP A 38 13.67 -26.02 -0.41
N ASP A 39 13.42 -24.91 0.30
CA ASP A 39 14.35 -24.33 1.26
C ASP A 39 14.54 -25.36 2.37
N GLU A 40 15.39 -26.37 2.13
CA GLU A 40 15.99 -27.08 3.23
C GLU A 40 16.78 -26.05 4.04
N PRO A 41 16.54 -25.93 5.36
CA PRO A 41 17.19 -24.90 6.16
C PRO A 41 18.69 -25.14 6.15
N VAL A 42 19.43 -24.19 5.59
CA VAL A 42 20.88 -24.11 5.76
C VAL A 42 21.15 -23.93 7.26
N GLU A 43 21.54 -25.01 7.93
CA GLU A 43 21.74 -25.10 9.38
C GLU A 43 22.88 -24.23 9.94
N ASP A 44 23.57 -23.43 9.10
CA ASP A 44 24.78 -22.67 9.46
C ASP A 44 24.64 -21.16 9.18
N GLY A 45 23.42 -20.62 9.33
CA GLY A 45 23.17 -19.18 9.40
C GLY A 45 23.44 -18.61 10.80
N PRO A 46 23.67 -17.29 10.95
CA PRO A 46 23.73 -16.67 12.27
C PRO A 46 22.43 -16.94 13.02
N GLU A 47 22.52 -17.32 14.30
CA GLU A 47 21.34 -17.55 15.15
C GLU A 47 20.42 -16.33 15.11
N LYS A 48 19.11 -16.58 14.88
CA LYS A 48 18.08 -15.53 14.89
C LYS A 48 18.15 -14.80 16.26
N PRO A 49 18.33 -13.46 16.28
CA PRO A 49 18.45 -12.75 17.53
C PRO A 49 17.15 -12.82 18.34
N THR A 50 17.27 -12.81 19.66
CA THR A 50 16.13 -12.85 20.59
C THR A 50 15.62 -11.47 20.98
N GLU A 51 16.42 -10.43 20.75
CA GLU A 51 16.13 -9.03 21.05
C GLU A 51 16.43 -8.17 19.81
N PRO A 52 15.76 -7.02 19.64
CA PRO A 52 16.05 -6.12 18.54
C PRO A 52 17.51 -5.70 18.51
N MET A 53 18.14 -5.78 17.34
CA MET A 53 19.50 -5.32 17.15
C MET A 53 19.75 -4.83 15.72
N GLY A 54 20.84 -4.09 15.54
CA GLY A 54 21.35 -3.73 14.22
C GLY A 54 20.52 -2.70 13.46
N GLU A 55 20.92 -2.50 12.21
CA GLU A 55 20.32 -1.53 11.30
C GLU A 55 20.05 -2.19 9.95
N LEU A 56 18.92 -1.84 9.34
CA LEU A 56 18.59 -2.18 7.96
C LEU A 56 18.36 -0.90 7.17
N ILE A 57 19.12 -0.70 6.10
CA ILE A 57 18.98 0.43 5.18
C ILE A 57 18.23 -0.03 3.92
N ILE A 58 16.99 0.41 3.79
CA ILE A 58 16.12 0.17 2.64
C ILE A 58 16.26 1.33 1.65
N GLY A 59 16.72 1.02 0.44
CA GLY A 59 16.72 1.93 -0.70
C GLY A 59 15.46 1.79 -1.55
N ASN A 60 14.85 2.91 -1.93
CA ASN A 60 13.76 2.95 -2.91
C ASN A 60 13.96 4.06 -3.96
N THR A 61 13.58 3.80 -5.20
CA THR A 61 13.65 4.77 -6.31
C THR A 61 12.48 5.75 -6.32
N THR A 62 11.49 5.60 -5.45
CA THR A 62 10.40 6.55 -5.24
C THR A 62 10.69 7.39 -4.01
N GLU A 63 10.67 8.72 -4.13
CA GLU A 63 10.95 9.61 -2.99
C GLU A 63 9.81 9.61 -1.97
N LEU A 64 10.17 9.79 -0.70
CA LEU A 64 9.22 10.12 0.35
C LEU A 64 8.71 11.55 0.17
N SER A 65 7.42 11.77 0.39
CA SER A 65 6.84 13.12 0.42
C SER A 65 6.70 13.65 1.85
N GLY A 66 6.62 12.75 2.84
CA GLY A 66 6.34 13.09 4.23
C GLY A 66 4.85 13.34 4.51
N ASP A 67 3.96 12.95 3.61
CA ASP A 67 2.52 12.90 3.81
C ASP A 67 2.11 11.46 4.10
N TRP A 68 2.05 11.11 5.38
CA TRP A 68 2.08 9.71 5.82
C TRP A 68 0.76 8.97 5.59
N PRO A 69 -0.43 9.53 5.90
CA PRO A 69 -1.68 8.84 5.67
C PRO A 69 -1.98 8.69 4.18
N PRO A 70 -2.45 7.52 3.71
CA PRO A 70 -2.62 7.25 2.28
C PRO A 70 -3.88 7.90 1.65
N TYR A 71 -4.55 8.82 2.35
CA TYR A 71 -5.85 9.35 1.94
C TYR A 71 -5.77 10.61 1.07
N TRP A 72 -4.61 11.28 0.99
CA TRP A 72 -4.41 12.45 0.11
C TRP A 72 -3.50 12.20 -1.08
N GLN A 73 -2.75 11.12 -1.06
CA GLN A 73 -1.77 10.77 -2.08
C GLN A 73 -1.89 9.30 -2.47
N ASN A 74 -1.07 8.86 -3.42
CA ASN A 74 -0.88 7.45 -3.72
C ASN A 74 0.61 7.14 -3.94
N ASN A 75 1.43 7.49 -2.95
CA ASN A 75 2.87 7.28 -2.92
C ASN A 75 3.20 5.98 -2.19
N ALA A 76 3.77 5.03 -2.93
CA ALA A 76 4.14 3.72 -2.38
C ALA A 76 5.21 3.80 -1.29
N SER A 77 6.17 4.74 -1.38
CA SER A 77 7.20 4.91 -0.35
C SER A 77 6.63 5.45 0.96
N ASP A 78 5.73 6.43 0.90
CA ASP A 78 5.05 6.93 2.10
C ASP A 78 4.11 5.84 2.69
N LYS A 79 3.47 5.03 1.84
CA LYS A 79 2.67 3.88 2.28
C LYS A 79 3.51 2.82 2.99
N ALA A 80 4.75 2.56 2.54
CA ALA A 80 5.66 1.66 3.25
C ALA A 80 5.95 2.16 4.67
N ILE A 81 6.18 3.48 4.84
CA ILE A 81 6.35 4.08 6.17
C ILE A 81 5.06 3.94 6.98
N TRP A 82 3.91 4.20 6.38
CA TRP A 82 2.60 4.02 7.03
C TRP A 82 2.40 2.60 7.55
N ASP A 83 2.82 1.59 6.80
CA ASP A 83 2.69 0.18 7.18
C ASP A 83 3.65 -0.22 8.32
N PHE A 84 4.84 0.39 8.40
CA PHE A 84 5.72 0.18 9.54
C PHE A 84 5.15 0.75 10.86
N ILE A 85 4.42 1.86 10.78
CA ILE A 85 3.90 2.56 11.97
C ILE A 85 2.45 2.23 12.31
N SER A 86 1.75 1.54 11.41
CA SER A 86 0.35 1.14 11.58
C SER A 86 0.27 -0.38 11.66
N GLY A 87 -0.24 -0.88 12.78
CA GLY A 87 -0.47 -2.30 12.99
C GLY A 87 -1.65 -2.51 13.94
N GLN A 88 -1.69 -3.67 14.58
CA GLN A 88 -2.80 -4.07 15.45
C GLN A 88 -4.16 -4.01 14.70
N GLY A 89 -4.18 -4.40 13.42
CA GLY A 89 -5.43 -4.56 12.67
C GLY A 89 -6.26 -5.74 13.17
N THR A 90 -7.56 -5.75 12.89
CA THR A 90 -8.48 -6.87 13.16
C THR A 90 -8.24 -8.08 12.26
N VAL A 91 -7.74 -7.84 11.05
CA VAL A 91 -7.42 -8.85 10.05
C VAL A 91 -5.96 -8.66 9.64
N ASP A 92 -5.24 -9.76 9.55
CA ASP A 92 -3.88 -9.84 9.03
C ASP A 92 -3.85 -10.72 7.76
N MET A 93 -2.68 -10.83 7.14
CA MET A 93 -2.47 -11.62 5.95
C MET A 93 -1.23 -12.51 6.10
N THR A 94 -1.35 -13.78 5.73
CA THR A 94 -0.19 -14.69 5.72
C THR A 94 0.81 -14.30 4.62
N PHE A 95 2.01 -14.91 4.66
CA PHE A 95 2.99 -14.76 3.58
C PHE A 95 2.46 -15.23 2.22
N GLU A 96 1.56 -16.20 2.23
CA GLU A 96 0.90 -16.76 1.05
C GLU A 96 -0.29 -15.90 0.56
N GLY A 97 -0.61 -14.81 1.25
CA GLY A 97 -1.68 -13.89 0.86
C GLY A 97 -3.08 -14.28 1.36
N GLU A 98 -3.19 -15.16 2.35
CA GLU A 98 -4.48 -15.54 2.94
C GLU A 98 -4.87 -14.56 4.06
N TYR A 99 -6.11 -14.07 4.06
CA TYR A 99 -6.63 -13.23 5.14
C TYR A 99 -7.05 -14.08 6.34
N LEU A 100 -6.67 -13.63 7.55
CA LEU A 100 -7.08 -14.25 8.81
C LEU A 100 -7.40 -13.19 9.88
N VAL A 101 -8.17 -13.60 10.89
CA VAL A 101 -8.38 -12.77 12.09
C VAL A 101 -7.06 -12.65 12.84
N ASN A 102 -6.67 -11.42 13.19
CA ASN A 102 -5.43 -11.18 13.89
C ASN A 102 -5.58 -11.49 15.38
N ASP A 103 -5.21 -12.70 15.79
CA ASP A 103 -5.32 -13.16 17.17
C ASP A 103 -4.44 -12.39 18.16
N THR A 104 -3.46 -11.57 17.73
CA THR A 104 -2.74 -10.69 18.68
C THR A 104 -3.52 -9.45 19.06
N THR A 105 -4.52 -9.09 18.26
CA THR A 105 -5.39 -7.93 18.46
C THR A 105 -6.80 -8.31 18.92
N VAL A 106 -7.36 -9.38 18.35
CA VAL A 106 -8.78 -9.73 18.49
C VAL A 106 -8.94 -10.83 19.54
N ASP A 107 -9.87 -10.62 20.48
CA ASP A 107 -10.24 -11.62 21.49
C ASP A 107 -11.40 -12.50 20.99
N ASN A 108 -12.39 -11.89 20.32
CA ASN A 108 -13.54 -12.59 19.76
C ASN A 108 -13.94 -11.98 18.41
N PHE A 109 -14.42 -12.83 17.51
CA PHE A 109 -14.93 -12.46 16.20
C PHE A 109 -16.20 -13.27 15.88
N GLU A 110 -17.28 -12.56 15.59
CA GLU A 110 -18.57 -13.14 15.22
C GLU A 110 -19.10 -12.50 13.93
N SER A 111 -19.92 -13.25 13.19
CA SER A 111 -20.63 -12.69 12.05
C SER A 111 -22.02 -13.28 11.90
N GLU A 112 -22.95 -12.47 11.40
CA GLU A 112 -24.34 -12.87 11.16
C GLU A 112 -24.87 -12.27 9.85
N GLU A 113 -25.64 -13.07 9.10
CA GLU A 113 -26.40 -12.60 7.94
C GLU A 113 -27.71 -11.97 8.39
N ASN A 114 -28.02 -10.79 7.87
CA ASN A 114 -29.22 -10.04 8.20
C ASN A 114 -30.37 -10.37 7.22
N GLU A 115 -31.61 -10.11 7.63
CA GLU A 115 -32.80 -10.39 6.80
C GLU A 115 -32.81 -9.61 5.47
N ASP A 116 -32.13 -8.47 5.41
CA ASP A 116 -32.01 -7.62 4.22
C ASP A 116 -30.87 -8.03 3.27
N GLY A 117 -30.16 -9.12 3.58
CA GLY A 117 -29.03 -9.64 2.81
C GLY A 117 -27.69 -8.97 3.11
N SER A 118 -27.64 -7.99 4.03
CA SER A 118 -26.38 -7.46 4.54
C SER A 118 -25.75 -8.45 5.52
N LYS A 119 -24.48 -8.25 5.87
CA LYS A 119 -23.79 -9.11 6.83
C LYS A 119 -23.06 -8.27 7.88
N THR A 120 -23.32 -8.56 9.15
CA THR A 120 -22.72 -7.87 10.30
C THR A 120 -21.55 -8.68 10.83
N TYR A 121 -20.46 -8.00 11.16
CA TYR A 121 -19.23 -8.56 11.72
C TYR A 121 -18.92 -7.84 13.03
N THR A 122 -18.82 -8.58 14.12
CA THR A 122 -18.58 -8.04 15.47
C THR A 122 -17.18 -8.43 15.92
N TRP A 123 -16.42 -7.41 16.33
CA TRP A 123 -15.05 -7.53 16.79
C TRP A 123 -14.97 -7.17 18.27
N THR A 124 -14.41 -8.05 19.09
CA THR A 124 -13.98 -7.73 20.45
C THR A 124 -12.46 -7.65 20.46
N ILE A 125 -11.93 -6.48 20.83
CA ILE A 125 -10.50 -6.19 20.88
C ILE A 125 -9.93 -6.60 22.24
N LYS A 126 -8.70 -7.10 22.24
CA LYS A 126 -7.99 -7.49 23.47
C LYS A 126 -7.71 -6.28 24.36
N ASP A 127 -7.79 -6.52 25.66
CA ASP A 127 -7.37 -5.56 26.68
C ASP A 127 -5.86 -5.31 26.65
N GLY A 128 -5.47 -4.09 27.04
CA GLY A 128 -4.07 -3.73 27.29
C GLY A 128 -3.26 -3.37 26.03
N LEU A 129 -3.90 -3.31 24.87
CA LEU A 129 -3.30 -2.76 23.65
C LEU A 129 -3.08 -1.25 23.80
N VAL A 130 -1.92 -0.77 23.35
CA VAL A 130 -1.54 0.64 23.45
C VAL A 130 -0.77 1.09 22.20
N TYR A 131 -0.77 2.39 21.94
CA TYR A 131 0.13 3.03 20.99
C TYR A 131 1.56 3.11 21.57
N ASP A 132 2.54 3.53 20.76
CA ASP A 132 3.92 3.74 21.21
C ASP A 132 4.04 4.72 22.39
N ASP A 133 3.17 5.73 22.46
CA ASP A 133 3.11 6.69 23.56
C ASP A 133 2.46 6.14 24.85
N GLY A 134 2.00 4.88 24.82
CA GLY A 134 1.34 4.20 25.94
C GLY A 134 -0.13 4.55 26.10
N SER A 135 -0.71 5.39 25.23
CA SER A 135 -2.13 5.66 25.25
C SER A 135 -2.93 4.42 24.80
N PRO A 136 -4.10 4.15 25.41
CA PRO A 136 -4.84 2.93 25.15
C PRO A 136 -5.41 2.89 23.74
N ILE A 137 -5.48 1.68 23.18
CA ILE A 137 -6.23 1.34 21.97
C ILE A 137 -7.50 0.63 22.42
N THR A 138 -8.65 1.16 21.98
CA THR A 138 -9.99 0.70 22.35
C THR A 138 -10.86 0.51 21.10
N ALA A 139 -12.08 0.00 21.23
CA ALA A 139 -13.03 -0.07 20.12
C ALA A 139 -13.28 1.30 19.45
N LYS A 140 -13.23 2.39 20.22
CA LYS A 140 -13.34 3.75 19.67
C LYS A 140 -12.27 4.05 18.63
N ASP A 141 -11.03 3.55 18.78
CA ASP A 141 -9.96 3.79 17.82
C ASP A 141 -10.20 3.08 16.47
N TYR A 142 -10.87 1.94 16.46
CA TYR A 142 -11.24 1.24 15.22
C TYR A 142 -12.44 1.92 14.55
N VAL A 143 -13.46 2.27 15.33
CA VAL A 143 -14.60 3.07 14.85
C VAL A 143 -14.11 4.42 14.31
N ALA A 144 -13.14 5.06 14.98
CA ALA A 144 -12.50 6.30 14.55
C ALA A 144 -11.88 6.18 13.16
N SER A 145 -11.17 5.09 12.87
CA SER A 145 -10.61 4.86 11.53
C SER A 145 -11.69 4.90 10.47
N VAL A 146 -12.81 4.20 10.70
CA VAL A 146 -13.90 4.15 9.73
C VAL A 146 -14.58 5.51 9.58
N LEU A 147 -14.86 6.20 10.67
CA LEU A 147 -15.50 7.53 10.62
C LEU A 147 -14.59 8.59 10.00
N LEU A 148 -13.35 8.72 10.48
CA LEU A 148 -12.44 9.78 10.05
C LEU A 148 -12.08 9.61 8.57
N TRP A 149 -11.70 8.40 8.17
CA TRP A 149 -11.25 8.11 6.81
C TRP A 149 -12.38 7.87 5.82
N SER A 150 -13.64 8.04 6.26
CA SER A 150 -14.84 8.13 5.40
C SER A 150 -15.53 9.49 5.49
N SER A 151 -14.99 10.43 6.27
CA SER A 151 -15.64 11.70 6.57
C SER A 151 -15.73 12.62 5.35
N PRO A 152 -16.84 13.35 5.16
CA PRO A 152 -16.95 14.39 4.15
C PRO A 152 -15.90 15.51 4.31
N VAL A 153 -15.34 15.71 5.51
CA VAL A 153 -14.26 16.67 5.77
C VAL A 153 -13.04 16.38 4.90
N LEU A 154 -12.71 15.11 4.66
CA LEU A 154 -11.62 14.75 3.75
C LEU A 154 -11.89 15.23 2.33
N SER A 155 -13.11 15.10 1.81
CA SER A 155 -13.48 15.57 0.47
C SER A 155 -13.26 17.08 0.33
N GLU A 156 -13.66 17.87 1.33
CA GLU A 156 -13.44 19.32 1.37
C GLU A 156 -11.94 19.66 1.31
N MET A 157 -11.09 18.78 1.86
CA MET A 157 -9.63 18.88 1.86
C MET A 157 -8.96 18.15 0.68
N SER A 158 -9.71 17.75 -0.37
CA SER A 158 -9.20 16.98 -1.52
C SER A 158 -8.61 15.60 -1.19
N GLY A 159 -8.94 15.05 -0.03
CA GLY A 159 -8.68 13.67 0.35
C GLY A 159 -9.69 12.69 -0.25
N LYS A 160 -9.45 11.40 -0.07
CA LYS A 160 -10.27 10.29 -0.56
C LYS A 160 -10.92 9.55 0.61
N PRO A 161 -12.15 9.91 1.01
CA PRO A 161 -12.83 9.31 2.15
C PRO A 161 -13.40 7.93 1.82
N SER A 162 -12.56 6.93 1.57
CA SER A 162 -12.96 5.64 0.99
C SER A 162 -12.89 4.44 1.94
N TYR A 163 -12.53 4.66 3.21
CA TYR A 163 -12.23 3.56 4.12
C TYR A 163 -13.46 2.68 4.41
N GLY A 164 -14.62 3.31 4.61
CA GLY A 164 -15.89 2.63 4.89
C GLY A 164 -16.73 2.30 3.66
N LEU A 165 -16.17 2.35 2.44
CA LEU A 165 -16.89 2.24 1.15
C LEU A 165 -17.94 1.11 1.08
N ARG A 166 -17.66 0.01 1.79
CA ARG A 166 -18.41 -1.25 1.72
C ARG A 166 -19.53 -1.34 2.77
N TYR A 167 -19.59 -0.40 3.70
CA TYR A 167 -20.51 -0.48 4.84
C TYR A 167 -21.85 0.20 4.56
N VAL A 168 -22.90 -0.33 5.18
CA VAL A 168 -24.26 0.22 5.08
C VAL A 168 -24.26 1.70 5.46
N GLY A 169 -24.83 2.53 4.59
CA GLY A 169 -24.96 3.98 4.82
C GLY A 169 -23.73 4.84 4.46
N TYR A 170 -22.64 4.23 3.94
CA TYR A 170 -21.42 4.94 3.54
C TYR A 170 -21.70 6.17 2.65
N LYS A 171 -22.51 6.02 1.59
CA LYS A 171 -22.78 7.10 0.63
C LYS A 171 -23.41 8.32 1.32
N ALA A 172 -24.38 8.10 2.20
CA ALA A 172 -25.05 9.18 2.94
C ALA A 172 -24.08 9.87 3.91
N PHE A 173 -23.28 9.09 4.64
CA PHE A 173 -22.26 9.62 5.55
C PHE A 173 -21.19 10.45 4.82
N THR A 174 -20.54 9.87 3.81
CA THR A 174 -19.42 10.48 3.08
C THR A 174 -19.84 11.69 2.23
N ASN A 175 -21.10 11.78 1.81
CA ASN A 175 -21.63 12.98 1.14
C ASN A 175 -21.97 14.12 2.12
N GLY A 176 -22.07 13.82 3.42
CA GLY A 176 -22.57 14.73 4.46
C GLY A 176 -24.09 14.85 4.48
N GLU A 177 -24.81 13.83 3.98
CA GLU A 177 -26.28 13.74 4.06
C GLU A 177 -26.74 13.22 5.43
N SER A 178 -25.87 12.50 6.14
CA SER A 178 -26.04 12.04 7.52
C SER A 178 -24.73 12.20 8.29
N GLU A 179 -24.81 12.64 9.54
CA GLU A 179 -23.65 12.59 10.47
C GLU A 179 -23.47 11.21 11.11
N VAL A 180 -24.53 10.40 11.12
CA VAL A 180 -24.53 9.02 11.62
C VAL A 180 -24.11 8.07 10.50
N PHE A 181 -23.23 7.12 10.82
CA PHE A 181 -22.82 6.02 9.94
C PHE A 181 -23.43 4.69 10.43
N PRO A 182 -24.59 4.27 9.89
CA PRO A 182 -25.36 3.14 10.42
C PRO A 182 -24.64 1.79 10.40
N GLY A 183 -23.84 1.54 9.36
CA GLY A 183 -23.07 0.30 9.22
C GLY A 183 -21.84 0.20 10.13
N VAL A 184 -21.65 1.14 11.05
CA VAL A 184 -20.55 1.15 12.01
C VAL A 184 -21.14 1.32 13.40
N ARG A 185 -20.91 0.37 14.29
CA ARG A 185 -21.45 0.41 15.65
C ARG A 185 -20.36 0.42 16.70
N LEU A 186 -20.45 1.31 17.68
CA LEU A 186 -19.68 1.24 18.92
C LEU A 186 -20.55 0.58 19.98
N LEU A 187 -20.23 -0.66 20.34
CA LEU A 187 -21.09 -1.48 21.22
C LEU A 187 -20.70 -1.34 22.69
N ASP A 188 -19.39 -1.32 22.98
CA ASP A 188 -18.82 -1.02 24.29
C ASP A 188 -17.35 -0.54 24.15
N ASP A 189 -16.61 -0.50 25.26
CA ASP A 189 -15.22 -0.01 25.29
C ASP A 189 -14.27 -0.83 24.40
N ASN A 190 -14.52 -2.13 24.20
CA ASN A 190 -13.66 -3.05 23.45
C ASN A 190 -14.38 -3.75 22.29
N THR A 191 -15.69 -3.58 22.15
CA THR A 191 -16.50 -4.23 21.11
C THR A 191 -17.09 -3.22 20.14
N PHE A 192 -16.92 -3.48 18.85
CA PHE A 192 -17.58 -2.73 17.77
C PHE A 192 -18.07 -3.68 16.69
N SER A 193 -18.99 -3.23 15.84
CA SER A 193 -19.43 -4.00 14.68
C SER A 193 -19.42 -3.20 13.38
N LEU A 194 -19.29 -3.92 12.27
CA LEU A 194 -19.33 -3.40 10.91
C LEU A 194 -20.37 -4.18 10.12
N THR A 195 -21.31 -3.50 9.48
CA THR A 195 -22.32 -4.11 8.61
C THR A 195 -21.97 -3.82 7.16
N VAL A 196 -21.61 -4.86 6.43
CA VAL A 196 -21.28 -4.79 5.00
C VAL A 196 -22.56 -4.75 4.19
N ASP A 197 -22.64 -3.79 3.28
CA ASP A 197 -23.78 -3.58 2.39
C ASP A 197 -23.99 -4.81 1.47
N PRO A 198 -25.25 -5.21 1.17
CA PRO A 198 -25.54 -6.38 0.34
C PRO A 198 -24.88 -6.34 -1.05
N GLU A 199 -24.53 -5.16 -1.58
CA GLU A 199 -23.79 -5.02 -2.84
C GLU A 199 -22.40 -5.67 -2.79
N TYR A 200 -21.83 -5.87 -1.60
CA TYR A 200 -20.47 -6.37 -1.38
C TYR A 200 -20.41 -7.77 -0.74
N VAL A 201 -21.55 -8.44 -0.54
CA VAL A 201 -21.62 -9.82 -0.02
C VAL A 201 -22.56 -10.71 -0.86
N PRO A 202 -22.27 -12.02 -1.02
CA PRO A 202 -21.08 -12.69 -0.53
C PRO A 202 -19.84 -12.31 -1.35
N TYR A 203 -18.68 -12.26 -0.68
CA TYR A 203 -17.39 -12.03 -1.34
C TYR A 203 -16.42 -13.13 -0.95
N PHE A 204 -15.54 -13.56 -1.84
CA PHE A 204 -14.62 -14.65 -1.51
C PHE A 204 -13.66 -14.28 -0.37
N TYR A 205 -13.21 -13.00 -0.33
CA TYR A 205 -12.32 -12.49 0.71
C TYR A 205 -13.07 -11.55 1.67
N GLU A 206 -14.12 -12.05 2.34
CA GLU A 206 -14.95 -11.20 3.22
C GLU A 206 -14.16 -10.51 4.32
N LEU A 207 -13.16 -11.17 4.92
CA LEU A 207 -12.30 -10.56 5.95
C LEU A 207 -11.62 -9.28 5.45
N ALA A 208 -11.23 -9.23 4.17
CA ALA A 208 -10.65 -8.02 3.59
C ALA A 208 -11.64 -6.84 3.54
N ASN A 209 -12.96 -7.10 3.51
CA ASN A 209 -13.98 -6.06 3.55
C ASN A 209 -14.15 -5.46 4.94
N VAL A 210 -13.70 -6.14 5.99
CA VAL A 210 -13.85 -5.75 7.41
C VAL A 210 -12.51 -5.63 8.15
N ALA A 211 -11.41 -5.57 7.41
CA ALA A 211 -10.08 -5.31 7.92
C ALA A 211 -9.96 -3.85 8.36
N VAL A 212 -9.97 -3.62 9.68
CA VAL A 212 -9.85 -2.29 10.29
C VAL A 212 -8.73 -2.28 11.33
N GLY A 213 -7.91 -1.23 11.30
CA GLY A 213 -6.89 -0.94 12.32
C GLY A 213 -7.24 0.31 13.13
N PRO A 214 -6.57 0.55 14.26
CA PRO A 214 -6.85 1.68 15.14
C PRO A 214 -6.31 3.01 14.59
N THR A 215 -7.06 4.10 14.76
CA THR A 215 -6.62 5.47 14.49
C THR A 215 -6.86 6.33 15.72
N LYS A 216 -5.79 6.97 16.23
CA LYS A 216 -5.88 7.94 17.31
C LYS A 216 -6.54 9.23 16.81
N TRP A 217 -7.87 9.32 16.85
CA TRP A 217 -8.58 10.46 16.25
C TRP A 217 -8.22 11.79 16.91
N THR A 218 -7.97 11.83 18.23
CA THR A 218 -7.64 13.08 18.92
C THR A 218 -6.35 13.73 18.42
N PHE A 219 -5.41 12.94 17.88
CA PHE A 219 -4.23 13.44 17.19
C PHE A 219 -4.58 14.22 15.91
N TYR A 220 -5.63 13.80 15.19
CA TYR A 220 -6.06 14.43 13.94
C TYR A 220 -7.04 15.57 14.13
N VAL A 221 -8.00 15.40 15.04
CA VAL A 221 -9.16 16.30 15.17
C VAL A 221 -9.29 16.93 16.54
N GLY A 222 -8.50 16.51 17.53
CA GLY A 222 -8.46 17.08 18.87
C GLY A 222 -9.24 16.35 19.94
N GLU A 223 -8.98 16.74 21.18
CA GLU A 223 -9.61 16.21 22.40
C GLU A 223 -11.05 16.70 22.58
N GLU A 224 -11.43 17.75 21.86
CA GLU A 224 -12.78 18.30 21.83
C GLU A 224 -13.77 17.42 21.03
N VAL A 225 -13.25 16.53 20.17
CA VAL A 225 -14.03 15.59 19.37
C VAL A 225 -13.98 14.22 20.03
N ASP A 226 -15.15 13.63 20.28
CA ASP A 226 -15.29 12.25 20.76
C ASP A 226 -16.24 11.48 19.83
N ILE A 227 -16.30 10.16 19.97
CA ILE A 227 -17.14 9.25 19.20
C ILE A 227 -18.27 8.72 20.08
N ALA A 228 -19.48 8.74 19.55
CA ALA A 228 -20.67 8.20 20.19
C ALA A 228 -21.48 7.33 19.23
N ASP A 229 -22.33 6.49 19.80
CA ASP A 229 -23.33 5.66 19.14
C ASP A 229 -24.55 5.58 20.06
N ASP A 230 -25.72 5.95 19.56
CA ASP A 230 -26.96 6.01 20.33
C ASP A 230 -27.94 4.86 20.03
N GLY A 231 -27.50 3.87 19.24
CA GLY A 231 -28.34 2.78 18.76
C GLY A 231 -28.42 2.71 17.24
N GLU A 232 -28.21 3.83 16.55
CA GLU A 232 -28.48 3.97 15.11
C GLU A 232 -27.23 4.00 14.24
N GLY A 233 -26.04 4.04 14.85
CA GLY A 233 -24.75 4.14 14.17
C GLY A 233 -23.78 5.06 14.88
N ALA A 234 -22.49 4.92 14.56
CA ALA A 234 -21.45 5.74 15.13
C ALA A 234 -21.36 7.12 14.43
N TYR A 235 -21.02 8.15 15.20
CA TYR A 235 -20.84 9.52 14.73
C TYR A 235 -19.82 10.29 15.58
N PHE A 236 -19.34 11.42 15.05
CA PHE A 236 -18.50 12.35 15.79
C PHE A 236 -19.34 13.33 16.61
N THR A 237 -18.94 13.55 17.85
CA THR A 237 -19.41 14.65 18.70
C THR A 237 -18.43 15.83 18.62
N GLY A 238 -18.74 16.95 19.29
CA GLY A 238 -17.80 18.09 19.34
C GLY A 238 -17.76 18.96 18.08
N GLY A 239 -18.62 18.71 17.10
CA GLY A 239 -18.82 19.60 15.94
C GLY A 239 -17.96 19.28 14.71
N PHE A 240 -17.26 18.13 14.70
CA PHE A 240 -16.51 17.69 13.51
C PHE A 240 -17.45 17.19 12.41
N ASN A 241 -17.72 18.04 11.42
CA ASN A 241 -18.59 17.73 10.30
C ASN A 241 -18.23 18.57 9.06
N LYS A 242 -19.02 18.39 7.98
CA LYS A 242 -18.81 19.07 6.71
C LYS A 242 -18.99 20.60 6.83
N GLU A 243 -19.90 21.12 7.65
CA GLU A 243 -20.05 22.56 7.79
C GLU A 243 -18.85 23.23 8.49
N ASN A 244 -18.28 22.55 9.47
CA ASN A 244 -17.20 23.08 10.33
C ASN A 244 -15.80 22.63 9.91
N TRP A 245 -15.63 22.04 8.72
CA TRP A 245 -14.36 21.42 8.29
C TRP A 245 -13.14 22.36 8.41
N LYS A 246 -13.35 23.67 8.21
CA LYS A 246 -12.29 24.70 8.28
C LYS A 246 -11.70 24.87 9.68
N ASP A 247 -12.46 24.55 10.72
CA ASP A 247 -11.98 24.62 12.10
C ASP A 247 -10.92 23.52 12.36
N TYR A 248 -10.94 22.45 11.56
CA TYR A 248 -10.04 21.30 11.70
C TYR A 248 -8.97 21.22 10.60
N GLU A 249 -9.07 22.03 9.53
CA GLU A 249 -8.17 21.99 8.37
C GLU A 249 -6.69 22.09 8.78
N ALA A 250 -6.36 23.06 9.64
CA ALA A 250 -4.98 23.27 10.08
C ALA A 250 -4.42 22.04 10.81
N LYS A 251 -5.22 21.47 11.73
CA LYS A 251 -4.84 20.32 12.56
C LYS A 251 -4.66 19.06 11.73
N LEU A 252 -5.58 18.80 10.80
CA LEU A 252 -5.48 17.67 9.86
C LEU A 252 -4.25 17.79 8.95
N ASN A 253 -3.97 19.00 8.45
CA ASN A 253 -2.78 19.24 7.62
C ASN A 253 -1.46 19.10 8.38
N GLU A 254 -1.45 19.44 9.68
CA GLU A 254 -0.33 19.20 10.59
C GLU A 254 -0.15 17.70 10.87
N ALA A 255 -1.22 17.02 11.32
CA ALA A 255 -1.21 15.60 11.66
C ALA A 255 -0.77 14.69 10.49
N ARG A 256 -1.07 15.08 9.25
CA ARG A 256 -0.60 14.39 8.04
C ARG A 256 0.91 14.26 7.94
N ARG A 257 1.66 15.20 8.53
CA ARG A 257 3.12 15.31 8.38
C ARG A 257 3.88 15.24 9.71
N ALA A 258 3.16 15.33 10.82
CA ALA A 258 3.74 15.42 12.16
C ALA A 258 4.58 14.20 12.54
N ILE A 259 5.68 14.50 13.24
CA ILE A 259 6.59 13.58 13.93
C ILE A 259 6.94 14.27 15.26
N PRO A 260 6.81 13.60 16.43
CA PRO A 260 6.31 12.23 16.61
C PRO A 260 4.82 12.11 16.29
N ARG A 261 4.36 10.87 16.13
CA ARG A 261 2.96 10.53 15.85
C ARG A 261 2.60 9.20 16.52
N PRO A 262 1.34 9.01 16.96
CA PRO A 262 0.89 7.74 17.50
C PRO A 262 1.11 6.61 16.48
N SER A 263 1.78 5.56 16.92
CA SER A 263 2.14 4.39 16.13
C SER A 263 1.61 3.14 16.82
N SER A 264 0.78 2.37 16.12
CA SER A 264 0.26 1.08 16.59
C SER A 264 1.04 -0.10 16.01
N GLY A 265 1.91 0.15 15.03
CA GLY A 265 2.67 -0.86 14.31
C GLY A 265 3.99 -1.25 14.97
N PRO A 266 4.78 -2.12 14.31
CA PRO A 266 6.06 -2.62 14.82
C PRO A 266 7.12 -1.55 15.01
N TYR A 267 7.01 -0.41 14.33
CA TYR A 267 7.99 0.68 14.43
C TYR A 267 7.31 2.02 14.73
N VAL A 268 8.12 2.95 15.25
CA VAL A 268 7.82 4.37 15.41
C VAL A 268 8.65 5.14 14.39
N LEU A 269 8.03 6.10 13.70
CA LEU A 269 8.76 7.04 12.85
C LEU A 269 9.51 8.04 13.74
N GLU A 270 10.82 7.85 13.88
CA GLU A 270 11.67 8.67 14.75
C GLU A 270 11.99 10.02 14.08
N SER A 271 12.31 10.02 12.79
CA SER A 271 12.60 11.25 12.05
C SER A 271 12.37 11.11 10.55
N TYR A 272 12.18 12.25 9.88
CA TYR A 272 12.16 12.37 8.43
C TYR A 272 12.92 13.62 8.00
N ASP A 273 13.94 13.43 7.17
CA ASP A 273 14.68 14.50 6.52
C ASP A 273 14.19 14.68 5.08
N ASN A 274 13.49 15.79 4.83
CA ASN A 274 12.90 16.08 3.53
C ASN A 274 13.93 16.45 2.45
N ALA A 275 15.15 16.85 2.82
CA ALA A 275 16.19 17.21 1.85
C ALA A 275 16.86 15.97 1.26
N SER A 276 17.16 14.99 2.12
CA SER A 276 17.75 13.70 1.76
C SER A 276 16.73 12.62 1.45
N LYS A 277 15.43 12.86 1.73
CA LYS A 277 14.33 11.90 1.56
C LYS A 277 14.58 10.61 2.34
N THR A 278 14.98 10.78 3.60
CA THR A 278 15.34 9.69 4.51
C THR A 278 14.44 9.70 5.72
N ALA A 279 13.80 8.56 6.02
CA ALA A 279 13.09 8.31 7.25
C ALA A 279 13.87 7.33 8.12
N VAL A 280 13.90 7.57 9.42
CA VAL A 280 14.48 6.65 10.42
C VAL A 280 13.35 6.14 11.29
N LEU A 281 13.27 4.82 11.42
CA LEU A 281 12.28 4.13 12.23
C LEU A 281 12.96 3.32 13.33
N LYS A 282 12.35 3.32 14.52
CA LYS A 282 12.81 2.57 15.70
C LYS A 282 11.73 1.60 16.16
N VAL A 283 12.13 0.50 16.78
CA VAL A 283 11.17 -0.48 17.32
C VAL A 283 10.15 0.19 18.24
N ASN A 284 8.88 -0.12 18.03
CA ASN A 284 7.81 0.17 18.98
C ASN A 284 7.82 -0.90 20.08
N PRO A 285 8.25 -0.58 21.31
CA PRO A 285 8.32 -1.58 22.38
C PRO A 285 6.94 -2.09 22.81
N ASN A 286 5.88 -1.35 22.50
CA ASN A 286 4.51 -1.67 22.88
C ASN A 286 3.78 -2.54 21.85
N TYR A 287 4.40 -2.83 20.69
CA TYR A 287 3.78 -3.68 19.68
C TYR A 287 3.62 -5.12 20.21
N PRO A 288 2.40 -5.69 20.19
CA PRO A 288 2.16 -7.05 20.71
C PRO A 288 2.77 -8.14 19.83
N GLY A 289 2.99 -7.86 18.53
CA GLY A 289 3.46 -8.80 17.52
C GLY A 289 2.52 -8.82 16.31
N ASP A 290 2.98 -9.41 15.20
CA ASP A 290 2.12 -9.74 14.05
C ASP A 290 1.13 -10.87 14.38
N TYR A 291 0.37 -11.37 13.42
CA TYR A 291 -0.55 -12.50 13.66
C TYR A 291 0.10 -13.77 14.23
N THR A 292 1.42 -13.93 14.10
CA THR A 292 2.18 -15.05 14.69
C THR A 292 2.71 -14.74 16.10
N GLY A 293 2.52 -13.51 16.57
CA GLY A 293 3.15 -12.98 17.78
C GLY A 293 4.60 -12.55 17.58
N GLN A 294 5.10 -12.50 16.33
CA GLN A 294 6.46 -12.08 16.07
C GLN A 294 6.60 -10.57 16.26
N LYS A 295 7.59 -10.19 17.07
CA LYS A 295 8.01 -8.82 17.30
C LYS A 295 9.19 -8.45 16.39
N PRO A 296 9.38 -7.15 16.07
CA PRO A 296 10.50 -6.71 15.26
C PRO A 296 11.83 -7.07 15.93
N LEU A 297 12.78 -7.58 15.13
CA LEU A 297 14.13 -7.93 15.58
C LEU A 297 15.23 -7.04 14.98
N ILE A 298 14.86 -6.16 14.05
CA ILE A 298 15.75 -5.13 13.52
C ILE A 298 15.51 -3.87 14.34
N GLU A 299 16.52 -3.40 15.07
CA GLU A 299 16.38 -2.26 15.99
C GLU A 299 16.10 -0.94 15.25
N THR A 300 16.78 -0.72 14.12
CA THR A 300 16.67 0.51 13.33
C THR A 300 16.40 0.18 11.86
N VAL A 301 15.36 0.78 11.29
CA VAL A 301 15.13 0.76 9.85
C VAL A 301 15.36 2.15 9.30
N ILE A 302 16.27 2.29 8.33
CA ILE A 302 16.48 3.52 7.58
C ILE A 302 15.87 3.33 6.21
N TYR A 303 14.85 4.11 5.88
CA TYR A 303 14.24 4.09 4.55
C TYR A 303 14.64 5.36 3.79
N ARG A 304 15.30 5.21 2.64
CA ARG A 304 15.78 6.38 1.89
C ARG A 304 15.65 6.26 0.38
N LYS A 305 15.61 7.43 -0.26
CA LYS A 305 15.69 7.55 -1.72
C LYS A 305 17.08 7.10 -2.21
N VAL A 306 17.09 6.27 -3.23
CA VAL A 306 18.27 5.98 -4.09
C VAL A 306 17.99 6.39 -5.52
N THR A 307 19.03 6.64 -6.30
CA THR A 307 18.86 6.88 -7.74
C THR A 307 18.94 5.57 -8.50
N GLN A 308 18.13 5.39 -9.54
CA GLN A 308 18.12 4.15 -10.32
C GLN A 308 19.51 3.84 -10.91
N GLU A 309 20.25 4.87 -11.32
CA GLU A 309 21.61 4.74 -11.87
C GLU A 309 22.63 4.23 -10.84
N THR A 310 22.45 4.51 -9.54
CA THR A 310 23.43 4.18 -8.48
C THR A 310 22.95 3.10 -7.52
N ALA A 311 21.68 2.69 -7.58
CA ALA A 311 21.06 1.82 -6.59
C ALA A 311 21.83 0.50 -6.41
N LEU A 312 22.20 -0.17 -7.50
CA LEU A 312 22.95 -1.44 -7.44
C LEU A 312 24.38 -1.26 -6.94
N ASP A 313 25.05 -0.15 -7.28
CA ASP A 313 26.36 0.17 -6.75
C ASP A 313 26.30 0.39 -5.23
N GLU A 314 25.28 1.13 -4.77
CA GLU A 314 25.02 1.34 -3.34
C GLU A 314 24.73 0.02 -2.63
N LEU A 315 23.95 -0.89 -3.22
CA LEU A 315 23.75 -2.23 -2.65
C LEU A 315 25.06 -3.02 -2.60
N SER A 316 25.82 -3.04 -3.69
CA SER A 316 27.07 -3.81 -3.81
C SER A 316 28.16 -3.37 -2.81
N THR A 317 28.12 -2.10 -2.40
CA THR A 317 29.11 -1.48 -1.50
C THR A 317 28.64 -1.38 -0.05
N GLY A 318 27.40 -1.82 0.25
CA GLY A 318 26.80 -1.74 1.59
C GLY A 318 26.31 -0.33 1.96
N GLY A 319 26.06 0.53 0.97
CA GLY A 319 25.38 1.80 1.16
C GLY A 319 23.87 1.64 1.40
N VAL A 320 23.27 0.57 0.87
CA VAL A 320 21.95 0.05 1.25
C VAL A 320 22.03 -1.46 1.42
N ASP A 321 21.16 -2.02 2.23
CA ASP A 321 21.08 -3.47 2.49
C ASP A 321 19.98 -4.14 1.67
N LEU A 322 18.94 -3.38 1.31
CA LEU A 322 17.79 -3.88 0.56
C LEU A 322 17.33 -2.86 -0.47
N LEU A 323 17.14 -3.32 -1.70
CA LEU A 323 16.44 -2.58 -2.75
C LEU A 323 15.05 -3.18 -2.95
N ALA A 324 14.02 -2.37 -2.76
CA ALA A 324 12.63 -2.83 -2.90
C ALA A 324 12.06 -2.49 -4.29
N GLN A 325 11.14 -3.34 -4.77
CA GLN A 325 10.30 -3.08 -5.95
C GLN A 325 11.06 -2.84 -7.26
N MET A 326 12.18 -3.53 -7.47
CA MET A 326 12.88 -3.56 -8.75
C MET A 326 11.99 -4.22 -9.81
N ALA A 327 11.75 -3.53 -10.92
CA ALA A 327 10.74 -3.96 -11.90
C ALA A 327 11.16 -3.76 -13.36
N SER A 328 12.18 -2.95 -13.64
CA SER A 328 12.71 -2.84 -15.00
C SER A 328 13.70 -3.96 -15.29
N GLY A 329 13.82 -4.32 -16.57
CA GLY A 329 14.75 -5.36 -17.00
C GLY A 329 16.20 -5.03 -16.68
N ASP A 330 16.58 -3.76 -16.76
CA ASP A 330 17.94 -3.30 -16.44
C ASP A 330 18.25 -3.48 -14.95
N GLU A 331 17.33 -3.09 -14.06
CA GLU A 331 17.48 -3.29 -12.61
C GLU A 331 17.57 -4.77 -12.24
N ILE A 332 16.67 -5.60 -12.78
CA ILE A 332 16.60 -7.02 -12.46
C ILE A 332 17.87 -7.73 -12.94
N ASN A 333 18.29 -7.53 -14.19
CA ASN A 333 19.51 -8.15 -14.72
C ASN A 333 20.76 -7.71 -13.93
N ALA A 334 20.87 -6.43 -13.58
CA ALA A 334 22.00 -5.96 -12.77
C ALA A 334 22.01 -6.56 -11.34
N GLY A 335 20.84 -6.80 -10.76
CA GLY A 335 20.70 -7.54 -9.50
C GLY A 335 21.12 -9.01 -9.64
N LEU A 336 20.69 -9.69 -10.70
CA LEU A 336 21.07 -11.08 -10.98
C LEU A 336 22.59 -11.22 -11.20
N ASP A 337 23.22 -10.28 -11.91
CA ASP A 337 24.68 -10.21 -12.07
C ASP A 337 25.41 -10.04 -10.72
N LEU A 338 24.80 -9.34 -9.77
CA LEU A 338 25.34 -9.16 -8.43
C LEU A 338 25.20 -10.44 -7.59
N VAL A 339 24.06 -11.14 -7.70
CA VAL A 339 23.82 -12.44 -7.07
C VAL A 339 24.79 -13.50 -7.58
N GLU A 340 25.07 -13.55 -8.90
CA GLU A 340 26.04 -14.48 -9.49
C GLU A 340 27.47 -14.27 -8.94
N LYS A 341 27.83 -13.03 -8.60
CA LYS A 341 29.12 -12.70 -7.96
C LYS A 341 29.20 -13.15 -6.50
N GLY A 342 28.06 -13.51 -5.89
CA GLY A 342 27.94 -14.00 -4.53
C GLY A 342 27.77 -12.89 -3.47
N GLY A 343 27.23 -13.27 -2.31
CA GLY A 343 27.02 -12.38 -1.17
C GLY A 343 25.69 -11.61 -1.18
N PHE A 344 24.88 -11.78 -2.22
CA PHE A 344 23.55 -11.17 -2.35
C PHE A 344 22.52 -12.22 -2.71
N ALA A 345 21.28 -11.96 -2.32
CA ALA A 345 20.11 -12.77 -2.66
C ALA A 345 19.03 -11.86 -3.23
N PHE A 346 18.05 -12.47 -3.88
CA PHE A 346 16.86 -11.79 -4.35
C PHE A 346 15.62 -12.61 -3.96
N THR A 347 14.48 -11.94 -3.95
CA THR A 347 13.17 -12.59 -3.87
C THR A 347 12.37 -12.12 -5.06
N GLU A 348 11.77 -13.05 -5.79
CA GLU A 348 10.83 -12.76 -6.85
C GLU A 348 9.40 -13.08 -6.40
N TYR A 349 8.45 -12.27 -6.87
CA TYR A 349 7.04 -12.48 -6.59
C TYR A 349 6.20 -11.82 -7.68
N PRO A 350 5.03 -12.39 -8.03
CA PRO A 350 4.08 -11.73 -8.91
C PRO A 350 3.66 -10.38 -8.34
N ARG A 351 3.73 -9.34 -9.15
CA ARG A 351 3.27 -8.01 -8.77
C ARG A 351 1.82 -7.82 -9.21
N ALA A 352 0.92 -7.57 -8.26
CA ALA A 352 -0.46 -7.16 -8.53
C ALA A 352 -0.54 -5.71 -9.05
N GLY A 353 -0.01 -5.47 -10.25
CA GLY A 353 0.02 -4.17 -10.90
C GLY A 353 0.41 -4.26 -12.36
N TYR A 354 0.12 -3.22 -13.14
CA TYR A 354 0.36 -3.21 -14.57
C TYR A 354 0.82 -1.84 -15.07
N GLY A 355 1.63 -1.84 -16.12
CA GLY A 355 1.93 -0.65 -16.90
C GLY A 355 0.82 -0.38 -17.92
N LYS A 356 0.52 0.89 -18.22
CA LYS A 356 -0.48 1.24 -19.23
C LYS A 356 -0.16 2.56 -19.93
N LEU A 357 -0.67 2.67 -21.16
CA LEU A 357 -0.93 3.97 -21.78
C LEU A 357 -2.31 4.47 -21.33
N MET A 358 -2.35 5.66 -20.71
CA MET A 358 -3.61 6.32 -20.35
C MET A 358 -3.92 7.43 -21.35
N PHE A 359 -5.17 7.47 -21.81
CA PHE A 359 -5.67 8.54 -22.65
C PHE A 359 -6.52 9.51 -21.84
N GLN A 360 -6.27 10.80 -22.02
CA GLN A 360 -7.22 11.82 -21.60
C GLN A 360 -8.36 11.88 -22.63
N CYS A 361 -9.55 11.47 -22.22
CA CYS A 361 -10.68 11.22 -23.12
C CYS A 361 -11.56 12.46 -23.38
N ASP A 362 -11.27 13.60 -22.76
CA ASP A 362 -12.04 14.85 -22.86
C ASP A 362 -11.24 16.00 -23.47
N PHE A 363 -10.00 15.77 -23.88
CA PHE A 363 -9.11 16.80 -24.37
C PHE A 363 -8.26 16.33 -25.56
N GLY A 364 -8.00 17.25 -26.50
CA GLY A 364 -7.10 17.01 -27.63
C GLY A 364 -7.56 15.88 -28.57
N PRO A 365 -6.67 15.35 -29.43
CA PRO A 365 -7.02 14.28 -30.37
C PRO A 365 -7.50 12.98 -29.70
N THR A 366 -7.05 12.71 -28.47
CA THR A 366 -7.41 11.51 -27.71
C THR A 366 -8.86 11.51 -27.20
N GLN A 367 -9.59 12.62 -27.35
CA GLN A 367 -11.04 12.66 -27.11
C GLN A 367 -11.83 11.77 -28.09
N PHE A 368 -11.34 11.61 -29.32
CA PHE A 368 -11.99 10.78 -30.34
C PHE A 368 -11.67 9.29 -30.11
N LEU A 369 -12.71 8.46 -30.08
CA LEU A 369 -12.57 7.02 -29.87
C LEU A 369 -11.68 6.37 -30.92
N GLU A 370 -11.83 6.79 -32.17
CA GLU A 370 -11.11 6.27 -33.33
C GLU A 370 -9.61 6.51 -33.23
N VAL A 371 -9.20 7.64 -32.63
CA VAL A 371 -7.78 7.95 -32.38
C VAL A 371 -7.21 6.99 -31.34
N ARG A 372 -7.95 6.76 -30.23
CA ARG A 372 -7.51 5.81 -29.19
C ARG A 372 -7.43 4.38 -29.74
N GLN A 373 -8.41 3.97 -30.55
CA GLN A 373 -8.41 2.67 -31.22
C GLN A 373 -7.24 2.54 -32.22
N ALA A 374 -6.97 3.58 -33.02
CA ALA A 374 -5.84 3.57 -33.95
C ALA A 374 -4.51 3.40 -33.20
N ILE A 375 -4.29 4.13 -32.10
CA ILE A 375 -3.09 3.96 -31.27
C ILE A 375 -3.02 2.55 -30.69
N ALA A 376 -4.12 2.04 -30.12
CA ALA A 376 -4.16 0.70 -29.54
C ALA A 376 -3.88 -0.42 -30.55
N HIS A 377 -4.35 -0.28 -31.80
CA HIS A 377 -4.10 -1.26 -32.87
C HIS A 377 -2.71 -1.15 -33.51
N LEU A 378 -2.07 0.02 -33.44
CA LEU A 378 -0.74 0.25 -34.01
C LEU A 378 0.40 -0.01 -33.00
N LEU A 379 0.08 -0.18 -31.71
CA LEU A 379 1.05 -0.50 -30.68
C LEU A 379 1.35 -2.00 -30.68
N ASP A 380 2.61 -2.35 -30.95
CA ASP A 380 3.11 -3.67 -30.60
C ASP A 380 3.28 -3.74 -29.07
N ARG A 381 2.33 -4.42 -28.42
CA ARG A 381 2.28 -4.52 -26.97
C ARG A 381 3.36 -5.45 -26.40
N ASN A 382 3.80 -6.44 -27.18
CA ASN A 382 4.87 -7.33 -26.76
C ASN A 382 6.19 -6.58 -26.74
N ASP A 383 6.49 -5.86 -27.82
CA ASP A 383 7.70 -5.05 -27.89
C ASP A 383 7.68 -3.92 -26.85
N PHE A 384 6.53 -3.27 -26.65
CA PHE A 384 6.36 -2.25 -25.62
C PHE A 384 6.63 -2.79 -24.20
N ALA A 385 6.06 -3.95 -23.84
CA ALA A 385 6.26 -4.56 -22.53
C ALA A 385 7.72 -5.02 -22.34
N LYS A 386 8.31 -5.67 -23.36
CA LYS A 386 9.69 -6.15 -23.33
C LYS A 386 10.71 -5.01 -23.23
N ALA A 387 10.44 -3.87 -23.88
CA ALA A 387 11.34 -2.72 -23.85
C ALA A 387 11.58 -2.17 -22.43
N PHE A 388 10.60 -2.30 -21.53
CA PHE A 388 10.76 -1.88 -20.13
C PHE A 388 11.17 -3.05 -19.21
N THR A 389 10.50 -4.19 -19.35
CA THR A 389 10.65 -5.32 -18.40
C THR A 389 11.82 -6.22 -18.71
N GLY A 390 12.46 -6.11 -19.88
CA GLY A 390 13.55 -7.00 -20.28
C GLY A 390 13.14 -8.47 -20.44
N GLY A 391 11.84 -8.78 -20.46
CA GLY A 391 11.32 -10.15 -20.49
C GLY A 391 10.76 -10.66 -19.15
N PHE A 392 10.94 -9.92 -18.06
CA PHE A 392 10.42 -10.26 -16.73
C PHE A 392 8.95 -9.84 -16.51
N GLY A 393 8.22 -9.50 -17.58
CA GLY A 393 6.82 -9.14 -17.49
C GLY A 393 6.00 -9.68 -18.65
N THR A 394 4.70 -9.83 -18.42
CA THR A 394 3.74 -10.37 -19.38
C THR A 394 2.80 -9.29 -19.92
N VAL A 395 2.27 -9.51 -21.12
CA VAL A 395 1.28 -8.61 -21.72
C VAL A 395 -0.11 -8.99 -21.23
N VAL A 396 -0.73 -8.12 -20.44
CA VAL A 396 -2.08 -8.31 -19.90
C VAL A 396 -3.13 -7.52 -20.69
N ASN A 397 -4.32 -8.10 -20.88
CA ASN A 397 -5.45 -7.49 -21.63
C ASN A 397 -6.48 -6.78 -20.75
N GLY A 398 -6.27 -6.78 -19.44
CA GLY A 398 -7.12 -6.14 -18.45
C GLY A 398 -6.31 -5.60 -17.28
N PRO A 399 -6.95 -4.88 -16.35
CA PRO A 399 -6.29 -4.36 -15.15
C PRO A 399 -5.84 -5.47 -14.18
N TYR A 400 -6.41 -6.66 -14.30
CA TYR A 400 -6.07 -7.84 -13.51
C TYR A 400 -6.03 -9.05 -14.46
N GLY A 401 -4.99 -9.87 -14.35
CA GLY A 401 -4.80 -11.09 -15.13
C GLY A 401 -3.31 -11.41 -15.22
N GLU A 402 -2.97 -12.68 -15.00
CA GLU A 402 -1.72 -13.27 -15.48
C GLU A 402 -1.84 -13.62 -16.97
#